data_AF-A0A1S9I113-F1
#
_entry.id   AF-A0A1S9I113-F1
#
_cell.length_a   1.000
_cell.length_b   1.000
_cell.length_c   1.000
_cell.angle_alpha   90.00
_cell.angle_beta   90.00
_cell.angle_gamma   90.00
#
_symmetry.space_group_name_H-M   'P 1'
#
loop_
_entity.id
_entity.type
_entity.pdbx_description
1 polymer ?
#
loop_
_entity_poly.entity_id
_entity_poly.type
_entity_poly.pdbx_seq_one_letter_code
_entity_poly.pdbx_strand_id
1 'polypeptide(L)'
;MRKKQNIYKSSEYIYIKDDEKRKARRKECNIYIYYPRVNNESIYEVYGEDLAKMEVVDISKVGVKLKSKIQLKENDFINFSLRLSEKPSFWCMAIVRRVEKYEDYFIVGCEFLSLTLDQMKDIEAYVLSNK
;
A
#
# COMPACT_ATOMS: atom_id res chain seq x y z
N MET A 1 5.40 -19.04 -7.57
CA MET A 1 6.55 -18.26 -8.07
C MET A 1 7.11 -18.99 -9.29
N ARG A 2 7.07 -18.42 -10.50
CA ARG A 2 7.71 -19.06 -11.66
C ARG A 2 9.22 -18.82 -11.57
N LYS A 3 10.00 -19.90 -11.61
CA LYS A 3 11.47 -19.86 -11.62
C LYS A 3 11.94 -19.11 -12.87
N LYS A 4 12.92 -18.21 -12.71
CA LYS A 4 13.66 -17.62 -13.83
C LYS A 4 14.27 -18.76 -14.64
N GLN A 5 13.70 -19.07 -15.81
CA GLN A 5 14.30 -20.02 -16.75
C GLN A 5 15.00 -19.21 -17.83
N ASN A 6 16.32 -19.15 -17.74
CA ASN A 6 17.14 -18.75 -18.88
C ASN A 6 17.06 -19.90 -19.89
N ILE A 7 16.39 -19.68 -21.02
CA ILE A 7 16.33 -20.65 -22.10
C ILE A 7 17.56 -20.42 -22.98
N TYR A 8 18.53 -21.33 -22.91
CA TYR A 8 19.65 -21.33 -23.85
C TYR A 8 19.16 -21.94 -25.17
N LYS A 9 19.20 -21.16 -26.24
CA LYS A 9 19.02 -21.66 -27.61
C LYS A 9 20.16 -21.09 -28.45
N SER A 10 21.02 -21.96 -28.97
CA SER A 10 22.05 -21.60 -29.96
C SER A 10 22.96 -20.42 -29.59
N SER A 11 23.57 -20.44 -28.41
CA SER A 11 24.62 -19.47 -28.00
C SER A 11 24.16 -18.00 -27.86
N GLU A 12 22.87 -17.71 -27.99
CA GLU A 12 22.31 -16.37 -27.82
C GLU A 12 21.56 -16.27 -26.49
N TYR A 13 21.87 -15.23 -25.70
CA TYR A 13 21.12 -14.90 -24.49
C TYR A 13 19.79 -14.25 -24.86
N ILE A 14 18.69 -14.98 -24.71
CA ILE A 14 17.34 -14.42 -24.88
C ILE A 14 16.92 -13.76 -23.56
N TYR A 15 17.01 -12.43 -23.50
CA TYR A 15 16.40 -11.64 -22.44
C TYR A 15 14.88 -11.64 -22.64
N ILE A 16 14.15 -12.38 -21.82
CA ILE A 16 12.70 -12.20 -21.72
C ILE A 16 12.49 -10.90 -20.94
N LYS A 17 12.14 -9.83 -21.65
CA LYS A 17 11.78 -8.55 -21.04
C LYS A 17 10.46 -8.76 -20.29
N ASP A 18 10.55 -8.79 -18.98
CA ASP A 18 9.38 -8.70 -18.12
C ASP A 18 8.96 -7.22 -18.09
N ASP A 19 7.86 -6.88 -18.76
CA ASP A 19 7.36 -5.50 -18.82
C ASP A 19 6.75 -5.04 -17.48
N GLU A 20 6.73 -5.91 -16.46
CA GLU A 20 6.25 -5.56 -15.12
C GLU A 20 7.18 -4.58 -14.40
N LYS A 21 6.79 -3.30 -14.39
CA LYS A 21 7.50 -2.23 -13.65
C LYS A 21 7.48 -2.41 -12.12
N ARG A 22 6.54 -3.20 -11.59
CA ARG A 22 6.36 -3.35 -10.14
C ARG A 22 7.32 -4.42 -9.60
N LYS A 23 8.18 -4.01 -8.66
CA LYS A 23 9.12 -4.92 -7.99
C LYS A 23 8.47 -5.75 -6.88
N ALA A 24 7.31 -5.34 -6.38
CA ALA A 24 6.59 -6.00 -5.29
C ALA A 24 5.18 -6.37 -5.74
N ARG A 25 4.78 -7.60 -5.41
CA ARG A 25 3.40 -8.06 -5.59
C ARG A 25 2.46 -7.23 -4.74
N ARG A 26 1.25 -6.99 -5.27
CA ARG A 26 0.16 -6.34 -4.55
C ARG A 26 -0.99 -7.32 -4.38
N LYS A 27 -1.74 -7.15 -3.29
CA LYS A 27 -3.01 -7.82 -3.06
C LYS A 27 -4.08 -6.77 -2.88
N GLU A 28 -5.17 -6.91 -3.61
CA GLU A 28 -6.38 -6.14 -3.39
C GLU A 28 -7.02 -6.59 -2.07
N CYS A 29 -7.47 -5.63 -1.28
CA CYS A 29 -8.11 -5.87 -0.01
C CYS A 29 -9.01 -4.67 0.33
N ASN A 30 -9.96 -4.85 1.24
CA ASN A 30 -10.80 -3.77 1.75
C ASN A 30 -10.64 -3.73 3.27
N ILE A 31 -9.65 -2.98 3.76
CA ILE A 31 -9.30 -2.93 5.19
C ILE A 31 -9.36 -1.48 5.66
N TYR A 32 -10.10 -1.19 6.72
CA TYR A 32 -10.06 0.13 7.35
C TYR A 32 -8.71 0.37 8.03
N ILE A 33 -8.15 1.56 7.83
CA ILE A 33 -7.02 2.04 8.63
C ILE A 33 -7.54 2.72 9.89
N TYR A 34 -6.80 2.61 10.98
CA TYR A 34 -7.17 3.20 12.27
C TYR A 34 -6.32 4.43 12.57
N TYR A 35 -6.94 5.44 13.19
CA TYR A 35 -6.28 6.66 13.65
C TYR A 35 -5.43 7.36 12.58
N PRO A 36 -5.98 7.65 11.38
CA PRO A 36 -5.20 8.26 10.33
C PRO A 36 -4.86 9.71 10.71
N ARG A 37 -3.58 10.05 10.55
CA ARG A 37 -3.03 11.39 10.77
C ARG A 37 -2.29 11.83 9.53
N VAL A 38 -2.52 13.06 9.09
CA VAL A 38 -1.85 13.65 7.92
C VAL A 38 -0.98 14.80 8.41
N ASN A 39 0.30 14.78 8.07
CA ASN A 39 1.28 15.78 8.53
C ASN A 39 1.23 16.02 10.06
N ASN A 40 1.06 14.93 10.81
CA ASN A 40 0.94 14.89 12.28
C ASN A 40 -0.37 15.49 12.84
N GLU A 41 -1.36 15.81 12.01
CA GLU A 41 -2.69 16.26 12.42
C GLU A 41 -3.69 15.12 12.36
N SER A 42 -4.56 15.01 13.37
CA SER A 42 -5.59 13.97 13.43
C SER A 42 -6.71 14.27 12.43
N ILE A 43 -6.97 13.38 11.48
CA ILE A 43 -8.04 13.57 10.50
C ILE A 43 -9.41 13.55 11.19
N TYR A 44 -9.56 12.73 12.25
CA TYR A 44 -10.79 12.67 13.04
C TYR A 44 -11.12 14.01 13.71
N GLU A 45 -10.12 14.71 14.24
CA GLU A 45 -10.31 16.01 14.91
C GLU A 45 -10.63 17.12 13.90
N VAL A 46 -10.02 17.08 12.72
CA VAL A 46 -10.15 18.14 11.71
C VAL A 46 -11.42 17.99 10.86
N TYR A 47 -11.81 16.76 10.51
CA TYR A 47 -12.88 16.50 9.53
C TYR A 47 -14.08 15.73 10.10
N GLY A 48 -13.98 15.20 11.31
CA GLY A 48 -15.01 14.36 11.91
C GLY A 48 -14.99 12.90 11.42
N GLU A 49 -15.78 12.05 12.09
CA GLU A 49 -15.71 10.59 11.94
C GLU A 49 -16.02 10.08 10.52
N ASP A 50 -17.02 10.66 9.86
CA ASP A 50 -17.49 10.15 8.57
C ASP A 50 -16.55 10.44 7.40
N LEU A 51 -15.80 11.54 7.49
CA LEU A 51 -14.79 11.92 6.50
C LEU A 51 -13.41 11.31 6.80
N ALA A 52 -13.14 10.99 8.06
CA ALA A 52 -11.87 10.40 8.49
C ALA A 52 -11.73 8.90 8.15
N LYS A 53 -12.84 8.22 7.81
CA LYS A 53 -12.82 6.82 7.38
C LYS A 53 -12.03 6.67 6.08
N MET A 54 -10.92 5.92 6.16
CA MET A 54 -10.06 5.59 5.04
C MET A 54 -9.89 4.07 4.93
N GLU A 55 -9.84 3.57 3.70
CA GLU A 55 -9.77 2.14 3.40
C GLU A 55 -8.52 1.84 2.58
N VAL A 56 -7.81 0.78 2.90
CA VAL A 56 -6.83 0.17 2.01
C VAL A 56 -7.58 -0.52 0.88
N VAL A 57 -7.21 -0.21 -0.36
CA VAL A 57 -7.71 -0.83 -1.61
C VAL A 57 -6.74 -1.90 -2.12
N ASP A 58 -5.43 -1.61 -2.05
CA ASP A 58 -4.39 -2.61 -2.30
C ASP A 58 -3.16 -2.35 -1.43
N ILE A 59 -2.41 -3.40 -1.13
CA ILE A 59 -1.19 -3.30 -0.34
C ILE A 59 -0.08 -4.19 -0.89
N SER A 60 1.15 -3.75 -0.66
CA SER A 60 2.40 -4.48 -0.87
C SER A 60 3.38 -4.13 0.24
N LYS A 61 4.48 -4.88 0.36
CA LYS A 61 5.51 -4.60 1.36
C LYS A 61 6.21 -3.24 1.20
N VAL A 62 6.00 -2.55 0.08
CA VAL A 62 6.63 -1.24 -0.23
C VAL A 62 5.65 -0.07 -0.23
N GLY A 63 4.34 -0.33 -0.26
CA GLY A 63 3.37 0.74 -0.33
C GLY A 63 1.93 0.25 -0.33
N VAL A 64 1.03 1.22 -0.19
CA VAL A 64 -0.40 1.02 0.02
C VAL A 64 -1.20 1.95 -0.88
N LYS A 65 -2.34 1.51 -1.38
CA LYS A 65 -3.33 2.35 -2.04
C LYS A 65 -4.50 2.54 -1.08
N LEU A 66 -4.86 3.79 -0.82
CA LEU A 66 -5.95 4.16 0.07
C LEU A 66 -7.12 4.76 -0.72
N LYS A 67 -8.33 4.54 -0.24
CA LYS A 67 -9.54 5.28 -0.59
C LYS A 67 -9.87 6.23 0.54
N SER A 68 -10.14 7.49 0.20
CA SER A 68 -10.39 8.56 1.17
C SER A 68 -11.51 9.48 0.70
N LYS A 69 -12.29 10.05 1.62
CA LYS A 69 -13.24 11.14 1.31
C LYS A 69 -12.61 12.52 1.39
N ILE A 70 -11.44 12.64 2.00
CA ILE A 70 -10.69 13.89 2.08
C ILE A 70 -9.61 13.93 1.01
N GLN A 71 -9.34 15.13 0.50
CA GLN A 71 -8.29 15.37 -0.47
C GLN A 71 -6.93 15.41 0.24
N LEU A 72 -6.05 14.48 -0.12
CA LEU A 72 -4.63 14.52 0.25
C LEU A 72 -3.81 15.14 -0.89
N LYS A 73 -2.59 15.59 -0.58
CA LYS A 73 -1.64 16.16 -1.54
C LYS A 73 -0.43 15.25 -1.70
N GLU A 74 0.20 15.31 -2.87
CA GLU A 74 1.50 14.66 -3.05
C GLU A 74 2.51 15.18 -2.03
N ASN A 75 3.32 14.26 -1.51
CA ASN A 75 4.29 14.46 -0.43
C ASN A 75 3.69 14.70 0.97
N ASP A 76 2.37 14.62 1.15
CA ASP A 76 1.81 14.51 2.50
C ASP A 76 2.30 13.23 3.18
N PHE A 77 2.62 13.34 4.47
CA PHE A 77 2.93 12.20 5.31
C PHE A 77 1.65 11.70 5.97
N ILE A 78 1.36 10.42 5.81
CA ILE A 78 0.24 9.76 6.49
C ILE A 78 0.75 8.73 7.50
N ASN A 79 0.29 8.84 8.73
CA ASN A 79 0.50 7.88 9.80
C ASN A 79 -0.81 7.19 10.15
N PHE A 80 -0.81 5.88 10.24
CA PHE A 80 -2.02 5.11 10.57
C PHE A 80 -1.66 3.76 11.18
N SER A 81 -2.58 3.21 11.96
CA SER A 81 -2.48 1.84 12.46
C SER A 81 -3.19 0.88 11.50
N LEU A 82 -2.52 -0.19 11.13
CA LEU A 82 -2.99 -1.21 10.20
C LEU A 82 -3.09 -2.55 10.89
N ARG A 83 -4.23 -3.24 10.74
CA ARG A 83 -4.41 -4.62 11.19
C ARG A 83 -4.53 -5.54 9.99
N LEU A 84 -3.61 -6.50 9.87
CA LEU A 84 -3.65 -7.52 8.82
C LEU A 84 -4.13 -8.84 9.41
N SER A 85 -5.32 -9.29 9.02
CA SER A 85 -5.93 -10.52 9.55
C SER A 85 -6.05 -10.49 11.09
N GLU A 86 -5.86 -11.63 11.76
CA GLU A 86 -6.01 -11.76 13.21
C GLU A 86 -4.81 -11.22 14.01
N LYS A 87 -3.73 -10.81 13.35
CA LYS A 87 -2.54 -10.28 14.02
C LYS A 87 -2.83 -8.94 14.73
N PRO A 88 -2.06 -8.59 15.77
CA PRO A 88 -2.08 -7.24 16.33
C PRO A 88 -1.82 -6.18 15.26
N SER A 89 -2.42 -5.00 15.43
CA SER A 89 -2.15 -3.89 14.53
C SER A 89 -0.73 -3.33 14.74
N PHE A 90 -0.22 -2.65 13.72
CA PHE A 90 1.05 -1.94 13.79
C PHE A 90 0.95 -0.57 13.11
N TRP A 91 1.81 0.35 13.53
CA TRP A 91 1.87 1.69 12.95
C TRP A 91 2.66 1.69 11.64
N CYS A 92 2.10 2.38 10.65
CA CYS A 92 2.68 2.62 9.35
C CYS A 92 2.88 4.12 9.16
N MET A 93 4.04 4.52 8.66
CA MET A 93 4.26 5.85 8.09
C MET A 93 4.44 5.71 6.58
N ALA A 94 3.68 6.48 5.81
CA ALA A 94 3.76 6.49 4.36
C ALA A 94 3.75 7.93 3.82
N ILE A 95 4.26 8.10 2.61
CA ILE A 95 4.22 9.35 1.86
C ILE A 95 3.30 9.21 0.66
N VAL A 96 2.46 10.22 0.42
CA VAL A 96 1.58 10.25 -0.76
C VAL A 96 2.43 10.49 -2.01
N ARG A 97 2.28 9.60 -3.00
CA ARG A 97 2.98 9.67 -4.29
C ARG A 97 2.08 10.01 -5.48
N ARG A 98 0.78 9.78 -5.33
CA ARG A 98 -0.22 10.11 -6.36
C ARG A 98 -1.59 10.23 -5.73
N VAL A 99 -2.41 11.08 -6.32
CA VAL A 99 -3.80 11.29 -5.93
C VAL A 99 -4.66 11.31 -7.19
N GLU A 100 -5.67 10.46 -7.23
CA GLU A 100 -6.63 10.35 -8.32
C GLU A 100 -8.01 10.75 -7.75
N LYS A 101 -8.66 11.74 -8.36
CA LYS A 101 -9.96 12.24 -7.92
C LYS A 101 -11.09 11.49 -8.64
N TYR A 102 -12.08 11.05 -7.88
CA TYR A 102 -13.36 10.54 -8.35
C TYR A 102 -14.48 11.46 -7.86
N GLU A 103 -15.73 11.16 -8.23
CA GLU A 103 -16.90 11.99 -7.90
C GLU A 103 -17.04 12.24 -6.39
N ASP A 104 -17.01 11.17 -5.59
CA ASP A 104 -17.25 11.23 -4.14
C ASP A 104 -16.03 10.88 -3.27
N TYR A 105 -14.89 10.52 -3.88
CA TYR A 105 -13.72 10.04 -3.15
C TYR A 105 -12.42 10.24 -3.92
N PHE A 106 -11.31 9.99 -3.23
CA PHE A 106 -9.96 10.05 -3.75
C PHE A 106 -9.30 8.68 -3.61
N ILE A 107 -8.55 8.29 -4.64
CA ILE A 107 -7.62 7.16 -4.58
C ILE A 107 -6.21 7.71 -4.39
N VAL A 108 -5.56 7.29 -3.31
CA VAL A 108 -4.28 7.82 -2.88
C VAL A 108 -3.24 6.71 -2.89
N GLY A 109 -2.28 6.80 -3.78
CA GLY A 109 -1.14 5.87 -3.81
C GLY A 109 -0.03 6.34 -2.89
N CYS A 110 0.28 5.56 -1.87
CA CYS A 110 1.31 5.88 -0.88
C CYS A 110 2.48 4.89 -0.93
N GLU A 111 3.67 5.36 -0.60
CA GLU A 111 4.88 4.58 -0.39
C GLU A 111 5.21 4.50 1.10
N PHE A 112 5.51 3.31 1.63
CA PHE A 112 5.89 3.18 3.03
C PHE A 112 7.29 3.75 3.26
N LEU A 113 7.43 4.58 4.29
CA LEU A 113 8.70 5.18 4.70
C LEU A 113 9.34 4.45 5.88
N SER A 114 8.52 3.92 6.79
CA SER A 114 8.99 3.25 7.99
C SER A 114 8.19 1.99 8.23
N LEU A 115 8.82 0.84 7.97
CA LEU A 115 8.38 -0.49 8.37
C LEU A 115 9.60 -1.27 8.89
N THR A 116 9.39 -2.08 9.92
CA THR A 116 10.38 -3.07 10.33
C THR A 116 10.43 -4.22 9.32
N LEU A 117 11.53 -4.97 9.29
CA LEU A 117 11.64 -6.17 8.44
C LEU A 117 10.53 -7.18 8.71
N ASP A 118 10.10 -7.32 9.96
CA ASP A 118 9.04 -8.27 10.31
C ASP A 118 7.66 -7.77 9.87
N GLN A 119 7.38 -6.47 9.95
CA GLN A 119 6.17 -5.89 9.36
C GLN A 119 6.15 -6.06 7.83
N MET A 120 7.29 -5.86 7.16
CA MET A 120 7.40 -6.10 5.71
C MET A 120 7.14 -7.57 5.35
N LYS A 121 7.71 -8.52 6.12
CA LYS A 121 7.45 -9.96 5.95
C LYS A 121 5.98 -10.29 6.20
N ASP A 122 5.35 -9.68 7.19
CA ASP A 122 3.94 -9.89 7.51
C ASP A 122 3.02 -9.39 6.40
N ILE A 123 3.30 -8.22 5.84
CA ILE A 123 2.60 -7.73 4.65
C ILE A 123 2.83 -8.67 3.46
N GLU A 124 4.06 -9.12 3.23
CA GLU A 124 4.38 -10.02 2.12
C GLU A 124 3.68 -11.38 2.26
N ALA A 125 3.65 -11.94 3.47
CA ALA A 125 2.90 -13.16 3.77
C ALA A 125 1.40 -12.98 3.56
N TYR A 126 0.83 -11.84 4.01
CA TYR A 126 -0.56 -11.49 3.76
C TYR A 126 -0.87 -11.41 2.26
N VAL A 127 -0.02 -10.73 1.49
CA VAL A 127 -0.16 -10.57 0.03
C VAL A 127 -0.11 -11.91 -0.70
N LEU A 128 0.69 -12.86 -0.22
CA LEU A 128 0.85 -14.19 -0.84
C LEU A 128 -0.22 -15.21 -0.41
N SER A 129 -1.03 -14.89 0.59
CA SER A 129 -2.08 -15.79 1.08
C SER A 129 -3.30 -15.83 0.14
N ASN A 130 -3.84 -17.02 -0.10
CA ASN A 130 -4.96 -17.28 -1.02
C ASN A 130 -6.36 -17.00 -0.43
N LYS A 131 -6.44 -16.26 0.68
CA LYS A 131 -7.72 -15.88 1.30
C LYS A 131 -8.04 -14.42 1.06
#